data_AF-A0A7V9BZG3-F1
#
_entry.id   AF-A0A7V9BZG3-F1
#
_cell.length_a   1.000
_cell.length_b   1.000
_cell.length_c   1.000
_cell.angle_alpha   90.00
_cell.angle_beta   90.00
_cell.angle_gamma   90.00
#
_symmetry.space_group_name_H-M   'P 1'
#
loop_
_entity.id
_entity.type
_entity.pdbx_description
1 polymer ?
#
loop_
_entity_poly.entity_id
_entity_poly.type
_entity_poly.pdbx_seq_one_letter_code
_entity_poly.pdbx_strand_id
1 'polypeptide(L)'
;MSDDLTGLAGELFAQCPQEQHRVLLAVLERAAADQYRRWADEVGDEHRAGILECAAREEKVAEVLEAAAPNATATAAALGERFPDLGARYAALLDGKSLVEQFAIQAAGERAGGELLRSYALADAAELEDANAAFLDRVSHELPS
;
A
#
# COMPACT_ATOMS: atom_id res chain seq x y z
N MET A 1 15.69 5.55 -9.91
CA MET A 1 14.98 4.70 -8.94
C MET A 1 14.20 5.67 -8.09
N SER A 2 12.90 5.50 -7.99
CA SER A 2 12.10 6.19 -6.98
C SER A 2 12.60 5.86 -5.57
N ASP A 3 12.60 6.85 -4.70
CA ASP A 3 13.03 6.74 -3.30
C ASP A 3 11.84 6.55 -2.34
N ASP A 4 10.61 6.38 -2.86
CA ASP A 4 9.37 6.26 -2.09
C ASP A 4 8.30 5.40 -2.81
N LEU A 5 7.17 5.15 -2.13
CA LEU A 5 6.09 4.32 -2.67
C LEU A 5 5.39 4.98 -3.86
N THR A 6 5.21 6.30 -3.81
CA THR A 6 4.53 7.08 -4.85
C THR A 6 5.27 7.01 -6.18
N GLY A 7 6.60 7.17 -6.17
CA GLY A 7 7.38 7.06 -7.40
C GLY A 7 7.48 5.63 -7.91
N LEU A 8 7.50 4.60 -7.05
CA LEU A 8 7.38 3.20 -7.48
C LEU A 8 6.06 2.97 -8.23
N ALA A 9 4.93 3.41 -7.67
CA ALA A 9 3.63 3.32 -8.33
C ALA A 9 3.64 4.07 -9.67
N GLY A 10 4.20 5.28 -9.72
CA GLY A 10 4.36 6.06 -10.96
C GLY A 10 5.19 5.34 -12.03
N GLU A 11 6.32 4.74 -11.65
CA GLU A 11 7.16 3.93 -12.56
C GLU A 11 6.39 2.72 -13.12
N LEU A 12 5.57 2.05 -12.31
CA LEU A 12 4.79 0.89 -12.72
C LEU A 12 3.60 1.29 -13.61
N PHE A 13 2.89 2.37 -13.28
CA PHE A 13 1.81 2.92 -14.10
C PHE A 13 2.30 3.36 -15.49
N ALA A 14 3.50 3.95 -15.58
CA ALA A 14 4.09 4.34 -16.86
C ALA A 14 4.38 3.13 -17.77
N GLN A 15 4.49 1.92 -17.19
CA GLN A 15 4.75 0.69 -17.93
C GLN A 15 3.45 -0.04 -18.31
N CYS A 16 2.29 0.31 -17.75
CA CYS A 16 1.04 -0.42 -17.96
C CYS A 16 -0.01 0.43 -18.67
N PRO A 17 -0.85 -0.18 -19.53
CA PRO A 17 -2.06 0.48 -20.02
C PRO A 17 -2.93 0.98 -18.87
N GLN A 18 -3.63 2.10 -19.09
CA GLN A 18 -4.44 2.75 -18.06
C GLN A 18 -5.53 1.84 -17.50
N GLU A 19 -6.05 0.92 -18.32
CA GLU A 19 -7.08 -0.05 -17.94
C GLU A 19 -6.59 -1.03 -16.87
N GLN A 20 -5.27 -1.21 -16.74
CA GLN A 20 -4.64 -2.07 -15.74
C GLN A 20 -4.31 -1.34 -14.44
N HIS A 21 -4.37 -0.01 -14.41
CA HIS A 21 -3.89 0.79 -13.26
C HIS A 21 -4.63 0.44 -11.96
N ARG A 22 -5.95 0.21 -12.00
CA ARG A 22 -6.71 -0.20 -10.81
C ARG A 22 -6.25 -1.54 -10.25
N VAL A 23 -6.01 -2.52 -11.12
CA VAL A 23 -5.56 -3.85 -10.69
C VAL A 23 -4.10 -3.80 -10.21
N LEU A 24 -3.27 -2.99 -10.86
CA LEU A 24 -1.90 -2.76 -10.40
C LEU A 24 -1.87 -2.10 -9.02
N LEU A 25 -2.74 -1.12 -8.78
CA LEU A 25 -2.90 -0.53 -7.45
C LEU A 25 -3.35 -1.58 -6.43
N ALA A 26 -4.32 -2.45 -6.76
CA ALA A 26 -4.73 -3.55 -5.87
C ALA A 26 -3.58 -4.50 -5.51
N VAL A 27 -2.66 -4.77 -6.45
CA VAL A 27 -1.45 -5.57 -6.16
C VAL A 27 -0.50 -4.82 -5.21
N LEU A 28 -0.39 -3.50 -5.33
CA LEU A 28 0.38 -2.66 -4.40
C LEU A 28 -0.25 -2.66 -3.00
N GLU A 29 -1.58 -2.56 -2.87
CA GLU A 29 -2.24 -2.62 -1.55
C GLU A 29 -2.03 -3.99 -0.89
N ARG A 30 -2.04 -5.09 -1.66
CA ARG A 30 -1.72 -6.41 -1.12
C ARG A 30 -0.26 -6.50 -0.64
N ALA A 31 0.67 -5.83 -1.33
CA ALA A 31 2.06 -5.73 -0.86
C ALA A 31 2.18 -4.87 0.41
N ALA A 32 1.40 -3.78 0.51
CA ALA A 32 1.28 -2.98 1.72
C ALA A 32 0.72 -3.80 2.89
N ALA A 33 -0.34 -4.59 2.66
CA ALA A 33 -0.92 -5.49 3.66
C ALA A 33 0.11 -6.48 4.21
N ASP A 34 0.92 -7.08 3.34
CA ASP A 34 2.02 -7.96 3.73
C ASP A 34 3.09 -7.22 4.54
N GLN A 35 3.38 -5.96 4.21
CA GLN A 35 4.31 -5.16 4.98
C GLN A 35 3.77 -4.79 6.37
N TYR A 36 2.48 -4.42 6.48
CA TYR A 36 1.82 -4.23 7.78
C TYR A 36 1.89 -5.50 8.64
N ARG A 37 1.68 -6.69 8.05
CA ARG A 37 1.81 -7.96 8.79
C ARG A 37 3.23 -8.18 9.32
N ARG A 38 4.27 -7.79 8.57
CA ARG A 38 5.66 -7.84 9.05
C ARG A 38 5.89 -6.89 10.22
N TRP A 39 5.45 -5.64 10.10
CA TRP A 39 5.55 -4.69 11.20
C TRP A 39 4.80 -5.14 12.44
N ALA A 40 3.68 -5.86 12.30
CA ALA A 40 2.93 -6.40 13.44
C ALA A 40 3.76 -7.36 14.31
N ASP A 41 4.81 -7.96 13.74
CA ASP A 41 5.73 -8.84 14.46
C ASP A 41 6.97 -8.10 14.99
N GLU A 42 7.17 -6.83 14.60
CA GLU A 42 8.28 -5.97 15.01
C GLU A 42 7.87 -4.92 16.07
N VAL A 43 6.63 -4.43 16.02
CA VAL A 43 6.11 -3.46 17.00
C VAL A 43 5.77 -4.13 18.35
N GLY A 44 5.68 -3.32 19.40
CA GLY A 44 5.15 -3.76 20.70
C GLY A 44 3.69 -4.22 20.62
N ASP A 45 3.30 -5.09 21.56
CA ASP A 45 1.95 -5.67 21.66
C ASP A 45 0.83 -4.60 21.68
N GLU A 46 1.13 -3.41 22.23
CA GLU A 46 0.22 -2.27 22.31
C GLU A 46 -0.20 -1.71 20.93
N HIS A 47 0.62 -1.90 19.90
CA HIS A 47 0.36 -1.41 18.55
C HIS A 47 0.01 -2.52 17.55
N ARG A 48 0.36 -3.77 17.88
CA ARG A 48 0.18 -4.94 17.02
C ARG A 48 -1.22 -5.07 16.44
N ALA A 49 -2.25 -4.93 17.28
CA ALA A 49 -3.64 -5.05 16.83
C ALA A 49 -4.04 -3.98 15.81
N GLY A 50 -3.62 -2.73 16.02
CA GLY A 50 -3.90 -1.63 15.09
C GLY A 50 -3.13 -1.74 13.78
N ILE A 51 -1.89 -2.24 13.82
CA ILE A 51 -1.10 -2.54 12.61
C ILE A 51 -1.77 -3.66 11.78
N LEU A 52 -2.27 -4.70 12.43
CA LEU A 52 -3.03 -5.76 11.74
C LEU A 52 -4.38 -5.26 11.19
N GLU A 53 -5.01 -4.30 11.85
CA GLU A 53 -6.21 -3.64 11.31
C GLU A 53 -5.87 -2.84 10.05
N CYS A 54 -4.71 -2.17 10.00
CA CYS A 54 -4.25 -1.51 8.78
C CYS A 54 -4.08 -2.50 7.62
N ALA A 55 -3.44 -3.66 7.88
CA ALA A 55 -3.34 -4.72 6.88
C ALA A 55 -4.70 -5.19 6.37
N ALA A 56 -5.73 -5.24 7.22
CA ALA A 56 -7.08 -5.63 6.81
C ALA A 56 -7.76 -4.54 5.95
N ARG A 57 -7.47 -3.26 6.22
CA ARG A 57 -7.94 -2.13 5.39
C ARG A 57 -7.31 -2.16 4.00
N GLU A 58 -6.02 -2.44 3.89
CA GLU A 58 -5.33 -2.61 2.60
C GLU A 58 -5.97 -3.71 1.74
N GLU A 59 -6.20 -4.88 2.33
CA GLU A 59 -6.88 -5.98 1.64
C GLU A 59 -8.27 -5.56 1.15
N LYS A 60 -8.96 -4.73 1.95
CA LYS A 60 -10.28 -4.24 1.57
C LYS A 60 -10.21 -3.25 0.41
N VAL A 61 -9.21 -2.37 0.37
CA VAL A 61 -8.99 -1.46 -0.76
C VAL A 61 -8.67 -2.26 -2.02
N ALA A 62 -7.80 -3.28 -1.92
CA ALA A 62 -7.50 -4.18 -3.04
C ALA A 62 -8.77 -4.85 -3.61
N GLU A 63 -9.64 -5.38 -2.75
CA GLU A 63 -10.92 -5.97 -3.17
C GLU A 63 -11.81 -4.97 -3.91
N VAL A 64 -11.88 -3.72 -3.45
CA VAL A 64 -12.71 -2.67 -4.07
C VAL A 64 -12.15 -2.30 -5.45
N LEU A 65 -10.83 -2.18 -5.58
CA LEU A 65 -10.17 -1.89 -6.85
C LEU A 65 -10.35 -3.02 -7.88
N GLU A 66 -10.20 -4.27 -7.44
CA GLU A 66 -10.43 -5.47 -8.25
C GLU A 66 -11.90 -5.55 -8.71
N ALA A 67 -12.86 -5.31 -7.82
CA ALA A 67 -14.28 -5.29 -8.16
C ALA A 67 -14.64 -4.18 -9.16
N ALA A 68 -13.92 -3.06 -9.14
CA ALA A 68 -14.10 -1.93 -10.05
C ALA A 68 -13.37 -2.10 -11.40
N ALA A 69 -12.65 -3.20 -11.63
CA ALA A 69 -11.86 -3.45 -12.83
C ALA A 69 -12.38 -4.64 -13.64
N PRO A 70 -12.51 -4.52 -14.99
CA PRO A 70 -12.85 -5.66 -15.83
C PRO A 70 -11.72 -6.69 -15.83
N ASN A 71 -12.06 -7.98 -15.80
CA ASN A 71 -11.11 -9.10 -15.86
C ASN A 71 -10.00 -9.04 -14.80
N ALA A 72 -10.29 -8.51 -13.60
CA ALA A 72 -9.29 -8.26 -12.56
C ALA A 72 -8.36 -9.45 -12.28
N THR A 73 -8.89 -10.67 -12.15
CA THR A 73 -8.09 -11.89 -11.91
C THR A 73 -7.06 -12.15 -13.02
N ALA A 74 -7.46 -12.04 -14.29
CA ALA A 74 -6.55 -12.27 -15.41
C ALA A 74 -5.50 -11.17 -15.52
N THR A 75 -5.92 -9.92 -15.27
CA THR A 75 -5.01 -8.77 -15.24
C THR A 75 -3.99 -8.89 -14.11
N ALA A 76 -4.41 -9.30 -12.90
CA ALA A 76 -3.52 -9.50 -11.76
C ALA A 76 -2.47 -10.59 -12.05
N ALA A 77 -2.88 -11.71 -12.66
CA ALA A 77 -1.95 -12.76 -13.09
C ALA A 77 -0.92 -12.23 -14.09
N ALA A 78 -1.37 -11.49 -15.13
CA ALA A 78 -0.47 -10.91 -16.13
C ALA A 78 0.49 -9.86 -15.53
N LEU A 79 0.02 -9.06 -14.56
CA LEU A 79 0.87 -8.10 -13.84
C LEU A 79 1.89 -8.80 -12.95
N GLY A 80 1.53 -9.91 -12.31
CA GLY A 80 2.45 -10.73 -11.52
C GLY A 80 3.55 -11.37 -12.38
N GLU A 81 3.23 -11.83 -13.58
CA GLU A 81 4.22 -12.32 -14.55
C GLU A 81 5.13 -11.19 -15.05
N ARG A 82 4.58 -9.98 -15.20
CA ARG A 82 5.30 -8.83 -15.71
C ARG A 82 6.23 -8.19 -14.68
N PHE A 83 5.82 -8.15 -13.41
CA PHE A 83 6.57 -7.57 -12.30
C PHE A 83 6.78 -8.62 -11.19
N PRO A 84 7.51 -9.70 -11.47
CA PRO A 84 7.69 -10.80 -10.52
C PRO A 84 8.46 -10.38 -9.25
N ASP A 85 9.15 -9.25 -9.31
CA ASP A 85 9.96 -8.67 -8.24
C ASP A 85 9.24 -7.52 -7.50
N LEU A 86 7.96 -7.26 -7.77
CA LEU A 86 7.25 -6.11 -7.21
C LEU A 86 7.31 -6.06 -5.67
N GLY A 87 7.05 -7.17 -4.99
CA GLY A 87 7.13 -7.23 -3.53
C GLY A 87 8.55 -6.98 -3.00
N ALA A 88 9.58 -7.41 -3.74
CA ALA A 88 10.98 -7.14 -3.38
C ALA A 88 11.36 -5.68 -3.60
N ARG A 89 10.89 -5.07 -4.70
CA ARG A 89 11.06 -3.64 -4.98
C ARG A 89 10.37 -2.77 -3.93
N TYR A 90 9.17 -3.16 -3.51
CA TYR A 90 8.45 -2.51 -2.42
C TYR A 90 9.24 -2.57 -1.11
N ALA A 91 9.65 -3.77 -0.69
CA ALA A 91 10.41 -3.96 0.56
C ALA A 91 11.75 -3.20 0.55
N ALA A 92 12.42 -3.12 -0.60
CA ALA A 92 13.69 -2.39 -0.76
C ALA A 92 13.57 -0.89 -0.49
N LEU A 93 12.38 -0.29 -0.65
CA LEU A 93 12.15 1.12 -0.31
C LEU A 93 12.17 1.37 1.20
N LEU A 94 11.94 0.33 2.00
CA LEU A 94 11.83 0.37 3.44
C LEU A 94 13.08 -0.19 4.14
N ASP A 95 13.86 -1.00 3.42
CA ASP A 95 15.05 -1.66 3.95
C ASP A 95 16.08 -0.66 4.51
N GLY A 96 16.69 -1.03 5.64
CA GLY A 96 17.67 -0.21 6.35
C GLY A 96 17.14 1.05 7.04
N LYS A 97 15.82 1.34 6.98
CA LYS A 97 15.19 2.49 7.64
C LYS A 97 14.66 2.12 9.01
N SER A 98 14.63 3.08 9.94
CA SER A 98 13.94 2.92 11.22
C SER A 98 12.43 2.73 11.03
N LEU A 99 11.74 2.12 11.98
CA LEU A 99 10.27 1.97 11.91
C LEU A 99 9.55 3.31 11.73
N VAL A 100 10.02 4.37 12.38
CA VAL A 100 9.47 5.72 12.23
C VAL A 100 9.59 6.23 10.80
N GLU A 101 10.75 6.05 10.16
CA GLU A 101 10.94 6.42 8.75
C GLU A 101 10.09 5.56 7.81
N GLN A 102 10.01 4.25 8.08
CA GLN A 102 9.18 3.34 7.29
C GLN A 102 7.70 3.73 7.36
N PHE A 103 7.18 4.02 8.56
CA PHE A 103 5.80 4.46 8.76
C PHE A 103 5.53 5.81 8.12
N ALA A 104 6.49 6.75 8.15
CA ALA A 104 6.34 8.03 7.46
C ALA A 104 6.25 7.86 5.93
N ILE A 105 7.07 6.98 5.35
CA ILE A 105 7.01 6.64 3.92
C ILE A 105 5.68 6.00 3.57
N GLN A 106 5.25 5.02 4.37
CA GLN A 106 3.96 4.36 4.18
C GLN A 106 2.81 5.35 4.25
N ALA A 107 2.71 6.16 5.32
CA ALA A 107 1.65 7.14 5.49
C ALA A 107 1.60 8.17 4.34
N ALA A 108 2.75 8.52 3.74
CA ALA A 108 2.79 9.33 2.52
C ALA A 108 2.22 8.58 1.31
N GLY A 109 2.54 7.29 1.18
CA GLY A 109 1.93 6.37 0.20
C GLY A 109 0.42 6.28 0.35
N GLU A 110 -0.08 6.03 1.56
CA GLU A 110 -1.52 5.95 1.90
C GLU A 110 -2.26 7.23 1.45
N ARG A 111 -1.71 8.41 1.78
CA ARG A 111 -2.31 9.68 1.37
C ARG A 111 -2.41 9.81 -0.16
N ALA A 112 -1.36 9.42 -0.87
CA ALA A 112 -1.35 9.43 -2.33
C ALA A 112 -2.32 8.39 -2.94
N GLY A 113 -2.40 7.19 -2.33
CA GLY A 113 -3.38 6.15 -2.66
C GLY A 113 -4.81 6.64 -2.49
N GLY A 114 -5.10 7.28 -1.35
CA GLY A 114 -6.38 7.91 -1.06
C GLY A 114 -6.77 9.00 -2.08
N GLU A 115 -5.84 9.86 -2.50
CA GLU A 115 -6.08 10.85 -3.56
C GLU A 115 -6.43 10.18 -4.90
N LEU A 116 -5.70 9.13 -5.27
CA LEU A 116 -5.95 8.35 -6.48
C LEU A 116 -7.31 7.63 -6.44
N LEU A 117 -7.68 7.02 -5.32
CA LEU A 117 -8.98 6.38 -5.12
C LEU A 117 -10.14 7.38 -5.26
N ARG A 118 -9.99 8.60 -4.73
CA ARG A 118 -10.97 9.68 -4.96
C ARG A 118 -11.09 10.04 -6.43
N SER A 119 -9.98 10.05 -7.19
CA SER A 119 -10.03 10.27 -8.64
C SER A 119 -10.80 9.17 -9.39
N TYR A 120 -10.84 7.95 -8.84
CA TYR A 120 -11.64 6.83 -9.35
C TYR A 120 -13.09 6.83 -8.83
N ALA A 121 -13.49 7.83 -8.05
CA ALA A 121 -14.77 7.91 -7.36
C ALA A 121 -15.01 6.75 -6.36
N LEU A 122 -13.94 6.26 -5.72
CA LEU A 122 -13.96 5.22 -4.70
C LEU A 122 -13.77 5.83 -3.31
N ALA A 123 -14.69 6.71 -2.90
CA ALA A 123 -14.57 7.49 -1.66
C ALA A 123 -14.44 6.61 -0.40
N ASP A 124 -15.25 5.55 -0.28
CA ASP A 124 -15.21 4.65 0.88
C ASP A 124 -13.83 3.97 1.03
N ALA A 125 -13.18 3.62 -0.09
CA ALA A 125 -11.83 3.04 -0.05
C ALA A 125 -10.78 4.11 0.31
N ALA A 126 -10.94 5.34 -0.18
CA ALA A 126 -10.05 6.44 0.18
C ALA A 126 -10.10 6.79 1.69
N GLU A 127 -11.25 6.61 2.34
CA GLU A 127 -11.34 6.77 3.80
C GLU A 127 -10.54 5.71 4.58
N LEU A 128 -10.35 4.52 4.00
CA LEU A 128 -9.54 3.46 4.60
C LEU A 128 -8.05 3.82 4.58
N GLU A 129 -7.56 4.34 3.45
CA GLU A 129 -6.20 4.88 3.30
C GLU A 129 -5.96 6.04 4.28
N ASP A 130 -6.91 6.99 4.38
CA ASP A 130 -6.82 8.11 5.32
C ASP A 130 -6.68 7.61 6.78
N ALA A 131 -7.44 6.56 7.13
CA ALA A 131 -7.38 5.95 8.46
C ALA A 131 -6.03 5.27 8.73
N ASN A 132 -5.45 4.60 7.73
CA ASN A 132 -4.13 3.98 7.83
C ASN A 132 -3.02 5.04 7.97
N ALA A 133 -3.06 6.09 7.14
CA ALA A 133 -2.13 7.22 7.24
C ALA A 133 -2.17 7.87 8.64
N ALA A 134 -3.38 8.18 9.13
CA ALA A 134 -3.55 8.81 10.45
C ALA A 134 -3.10 7.89 11.60
N PHE A 135 -3.33 6.57 11.48
CA PHE A 135 -2.85 5.61 12.45
C PHE A 135 -1.31 5.57 12.49
N LEU A 136 -0.66 5.47 11.34
CA LEU A 136 0.80 5.43 11.25
C LEU A 136 1.46 6.72 11.74
N ASP A 137 0.91 7.87 11.39
CA ASP A 137 1.38 9.16 11.91
C ASP A 137 1.34 9.15 13.44
N ARG A 138 0.23 8.71 14.05
CA ARG A 138 0.11 8.64 15.50
C ARG A 138 1.13 7.68 16.13
N VAL A 139 1.24 6.45 15.64
CA VAL A 139 2.17 5.45 16.19
C VAL A 139 3.63 5.91 16.06
N SER A 140 3.98 6.61 14.98
CA SER A 140 5.34 7.15 14.78
C SER A 140 5.77 8.13 15.86
N HIS A 141 4.83 8.85 16.50
CA HIS A 141 5.13 9.74 17.63
C HIS A 141 5.24 8.99 18.98
N GLU A 142 4.72 7.78 19.04
CA GLU A 142 4.71 6.93 20.24
C GLU A 142 5.96 6.02 20.30
N LEU A 143 6.59 5.75 19.15
CA LEU A 143 7.82 4.97 19.07
C LEU A 143 9.05 5.75 19.58
N PRO A 144 9.98 5.09 20.29
CA PRO A 144 11.25 5.70 20.68
C PRO A 144 12.12 5.99 19.45
N SER A 145 12.81 7.14 19.49
CA SER A 145 13.76 7.58 18.44
C SER A 145 15.13 6.91 18.54
#